data_AF-A0A075G570-F1
#
_entry.id   AF-A0A075G570-F1
#
_cell.length_a   1.000
_cell.length_b   1.000
_cell.length_c   1.000
_cell.angle_alpha   90.00
_cell.angle_beta   90.00
_cell.angle_gamma   90.00
#
_symmetry.space_group_name_H-M   'P 1'
#
loop_
_entity.id
_entity.type
_entity.pdbx_description
1 polymer ?
#
loop_
_entity_poly.entity_id
_entity_poly.type
_entity_poly.pdbx_seq_one_letter_code
_entity_poly.pdbx_strand_id
1 'polypeptide(L)'
;MLYIRINQDDENKLIYYCRKCGNEDTIITEDNNCIMKTVIKKRKDKIHYDVNEFIKKDPTIPIVENIPCPNDNCISKTNKQNEVLYIRYDDDNMKYVYICKHCDKIWTLDKLK
;
A
#
# COMPACT_ATOMS: atom_id res chain seq x y z
N MET A 1 10.61 4.59 21.99
CA MET A 1 10.82 5.36 20.76
C MET A 1 12.14 6.10 20.89
N LEU A 2 13.04 5.88 19.94
CA LEU A 2 14.36 6.52 19.90
C LEU A 2 14.25 7.86 19.15
N TYR A 3 15.03 8.83 19.59
CA TYR A 3 15.13 10.19 19.04
C TYR A 3 16.57 10.45 18.60
N ILE A 4 16.78 11.43 17.73
CA ILE A 4 18.11 11.77 17.20
C ILE A 4 18.66 12.98 17.93
N ARG A 5 19.95 12.95 18.28
CA ARG A 5 20.73 14.09 18.75
C ARG A 5 22.14 14.08 18.16
N ILE A 6 22.80 15.24 18.17
CA ILE A 6 24.22 15.37 17.82
C ILE A 6 25.06 14.95 19.04
N ASN A 7 26.14 14.22 18.81
CA ASN A 7 27.08 13.87 19.87
C ASN A 7 27.78 15.13 20.41
N GLN A 8 27.97 15.20 21.73
CA GLN A 8 28.60 16.35 22.40
C GLN A 8 30.13 16.38 22.21
N ASP A 9 30.76 15.22 22.03
CA ASP A 9 32.22 15.10 21.88
C ASP A 9 32.67 15.20 20.41
N ASP A 10 31.78 14.87 19.47
CA ASP A 10 32.05 14.88 18.03
C ASP A 10 30.80 15.34 17.27
N GLU A 11 30.78 16.60 16.85
CA GLU A 11 29.65 17.21 16.15
C GLU A 11 29.30 16.51 14.81
N ASN A 12 30.21 15.69 14.27
CA ASN A 12 29.97 14.93 13.04
C ASN A 12 29.29 13.57 13.27
N LYS A 13 28.98 13.21 14.53
CA LYS A 13 28.32 11.94 14.86
C LYS A 13 26.89 12.15 15.34
N LEU A 14 25.98 11.37 14.78
CA LEU A 14 24.58 11.31 15.20
C LEU A 14 24.37 10.13 16.18
N ILE A 15 23.51 10.33 17.18
CA ILE A 15 23.16 9.32 18.19
C ILE A 15 21.64 9.14 18.23
N TYR A 16 21.19 7.89 18.29
CA TYR A 16 19.82 7.56 18.68
C TYR A 16 19.73 7.42 20.20
N TYR A 17 18.78 8.11 20.83
CA TYR A 17 18.60 8.05 22.29
C TYR A 17 17.13 7.87 22.69
N CYS A 18 16.90 7.14 23.78
CA CYS A 18 15.56 6.96 24.34
C CYS A 18 15.23 8.09 25.32
N ARG A 19 14.17 8.86 25.05
CA ARG A 19 13.71 9.91 25.99
C ARG A 19 13.21 9.38 27.33
N LYS A 20 12.82 8.10 27.43
CA LYS A 20 12.24 7.53 28.65
C LYS A 20 13.31 7.00 29.62
N CYS A 21 14.35 6.34 29.12
CA CYS A 21 15.37 5.69 29.95
C CYS A 21 16.79 6.22 29.75
N GLY A 22 17.01 7.11 28.77
CA GLY A 22 18.34 7.67 28.49
C GLY A 22 19.30 6.72 27.76
N ASN A 23 18.87 5.51 27.39
CA ASN A 23 19.72 4.58 26.63
C ASN A 23 20.10 5.17 25.27
N GLU A 24 21.35 5.00 24.87
CA GLU A 24 21.92 5.51 23.63
C GLU A 24 22.37 4.37 22.74
N ASP A 25 22.01 4.44 21.46
CA ASP A 25 22.46 3.52 20.42
C ASP A 25 23.35 4.28 19.43
N THR A 26 24.59 3.80 19.28
CA THR A 26 25.60 4.34 18.36
C THR A 26 25.59 3.62 17.00
N ILE A 27 24.49 2.93 16.66
CA ILE A 27 24.36 2.03 15.49
C ILE A 27 24.23 2.81 14.16
N ILE A 28 24.38 4.14 14.16
CA ILE A 28 24.48 4.91 12.90
C ILE A 28 25.88 4.65 12.32
N THR A 29 26.07 3.49 11.71
CA THR A 29 27.27 3.16 10.94
C THR A 29 27.26 3.94 9.61
N GLU A 30 28.46 4.24 9.11
CA GLU A 30 28.72 5.02 7.89
C GLU A 30 27.94 4.50 6.66
N ASP A 31 27.55 3.22 6.68
CA ASP A 31 26.81 2.55 5.60
C ASP A 31 25.29 2.87 5.57
N ASN A 32 24.71 3.47 6.62
CA ASN A 32 23.25 3.70 6.74
C ASN A 32 22.88 5.13 7.18
N ASN A 33 23.50 6.15 6.56
CA ASN A 33 23.26 7.58 6.86
C ASN A 33 21.88 8.15 6.43
N CYS A 34 20.94 7.31 5.96
CA CYS A 34 19.64 7.79 5.52
C CYS A 34 18.63 7.84 6.69
N ILE A 35 18.48 9.01 7.30
CA ILE A 35 17.53 9.24 8.41
C ILE A 35 16.07 9.22 7.93
N MET A 36 15.79 9.94 6.85
CA MET A 36 14.44 10.07 6.31
C MET A 36 14.51 10.10 4.78
N LYS A 37 13.74 9.22 4.14
CA LYS A 37 13.59 9.19 2.69
C LYS A 37 12.14 9.47 2.31
N THR A 38 11.89 10.68 1.82
CA THR A 38 10.57 11.03 1.28
C THR A 38 10.55 10.77 -0.22
N VAL A 39 9.72 9.81 -0.66
CA VAL A 39 9.52 9.54 -2.08
C VAL A 39 8.32 10.35 -2.57
N ILE A 40 8.59 11.47 -3.23
CA ILE A 40 7.57 12.43 -3.70
C ILE A 40 6.84 11.91 -4.95
N LYS A 41 7.54 11.22 -5.85
CA LYS A 41 6.93 10.57 -7.01
C LYS A 41 6.33 9.23 -6.60
N LYS A 42 5.03 9.20 -6.30
CA LYS A 42 4.26 7.95 -6.30
C LYS A 42 4.40 7.34 -7.71
N ARG A 43 5.19 6.28 -7.85
CA ARG A 43 5.17 5.48 -9.08
C ARG A 43 3.72 5.04 -9.27
N LYS A 44 3.15 5.37 -10.44
CA LYS A 44 1.78 4.99 -10.86
C LYS A 44 1.56 3.46 -10.81
N ASP A 45 2.62 2.69 -10.63
CA ASP A 45 2.65 1.23 -10.68
C ASP A 45 2.36 0.52 -9.35
N LYS A 46 2.31 1.24 -8.21
CA LYS A 46 2.24 0.64 -6.86
C LYS A 46 0.85 0.28 -6.34
N ILE A 47 -0.17 0.18 -7.20
CA ILE A 47 -1.54 -0.14 -6.75
C ILE A 47 -1.71 -1.62 -6.39
N HIS A 48 -0.68 -2.45 -6.60
CA HIS A 48 -0.78 -3.89 -6.37
C HIS A 48 -0.83 -4.33 -4.89
N TYR A 49 -0.54 -3.47 -3.90
CA TYR A 49 -0.17 -3.98 -2.58
C TYR A 49 -0.95 -3.46 -1.37
N ASP A 50 -1.86 -2.49 -1.51
CA ASP A 50 -2.55 -1.89 -0.35
C ASP A 50 -4.08 -2.02 -0.42
N VAL A 51 -4.59 -3.14 -0.93
CA VAL A 51 -6.02 -3.45 -0.80
C VAL A 51 -6.23 -4.21 0.51
N ASN A 52 -6.92 -3.57 1.45
CA ASN A 52 -7.28 -4.17 2.73
C ASN A 52 -8.13 -5.43 2.53
N GLU A 53 -7.81 -6.53 3.24
CA GLU A 53 -8.56 -7.79 3.19
C GLU A 53 -10.04 -7.65 3.57
N PHE A 54 -10.37 -6.65 4.41
CA PHE A 54 -11.74 -6.39 4.89
C PHE A 54 -12.58 -5.55 3.94
N ILE A 55 -12.01 -5.08 2.82
CA ILE A 55 -12.70 -4.17 1.89
C ILE A 55 -13.98 -4.78 1.31
N LYS A 56 -14.04 -6.11 1.17
CA LYS A 56 -15.23 -6.83 0.68
C LYS A 56 -16.39 -6.83 1.66
N LYS A 57 -16.12 -6.56 2.94
CA LYS A 57 -17.13 -6.51 4.00
C LYS A 57 -17.69 -5.10 4.19
N ASP A 58 -17.12 -4.11 3.51
CA ASP A 58 -17.54 -2.73 3.61
C ASP A 58 -18.78 -2.48 2.73
N PRO A 59 -19.95 -2.21 3.31
CA PRO A 59 -21.17 -1.96 2.55
C PRO A 59 -21.18 -0.60 1.83
N THR A 60 -20.24 0.29 2.14
CA THR A 60 -20.13 1.61 1.50
C THR A 60 -19.42 1.55 0.15
N ILE A 61 -18.78 0.43 -0.17
CA ILE A 61 -18.02 0.27 -1.40
C ILE A 61 -18.96 -0.17 -2.52
N PRO A 62 -18.97 0.55 -3.65
CA PRO A 62 -19.82 0.19 -4.78
C PRO A 62 -19.50 -1.20 -5.35
N ILE A 63 -20.56 -2.00 -5.54
CA ILE A 63 -20.52 -3.31 -6.19
C ILE A 63 -21.22 -3.20 -7.55
N VAL A 64 -20.65 -3.85 -8.57
CA VAL A 64 -21.22 -3.93 -9.91
C VAL A 64 -21.30 -5.37 -10.40
N GLU A 65 -22.37 -5.68 -11.12
CA GLU A 65 -22.65 -7.02 -11.66
C GLU A 65 -22.37 -7.13 -13.16
N ASN A 66 -22.19 -5.99 -13.83
CA ASN A 66 -22.00 -5.93 -15.28
C ASN A 66 -20.54 -6.16 -15.72
N ILE A 67 -19.61 -6.34 -14.77
CA ILE A 67 -18.19 -6.54 -15.06
C ILE A 67 -17.82 -8.01 -14.81
N PRO A 68 -17.45 -8.77 -15.86
CA PRO A 68 -17.02 -10.15 -15.68
C PRO A 68 -15.65 -10.20 -15.01
N CYS A 69 -15.46 -11.20 -14.14
CA CYS A 69 -14.15 -11.46 -13.55
C CYS A 69 -13.18 -12.00 -14.64
N PRO A 70 -11.95 -11.47 -14.75
CA PRO A 70 -10.96 -11.95 -15.71
C PRO A 70 -10.38 -13.33 -15.36
N ASN A 71 -10.59 -13.83 -14.14
CA ASN A 71 -10.14 -15.16 -13.74
C ASN A 71 -11.07 -16.24 -14.33
N ASP A 72 -10.53 -17.09 -15.22
CA ASP A 72 -11.28 -18.19 -15.84
C ASP A 72 -11.78 -19.24 -14.86
N ASN A 73 -11.07 -19.44 -13.75
CA ASN A 73 -11.45 -20.40 -12.71
C ASN A 73 -12.41 -19.79 -11.66
N CYS A 74 -12.96 -18.60 -11.92
CA CYS A 74 -13.87 -17.94 -10.98
C CYS A 74 -15.27 -18.57 -11.04
N ILE A 75 -15.85 -18.83 -9.86
CA ILE A 75 -17.22 -19.36 -9.68
C ILE A 75 -18.27 -18.43 -10.32
N SER A 76 -17.98 -17.13 -10.41
CA SER A 76 -18.88 -16.14 -11.05
C SER A 76 -19.19 -16.47 -12.50
N LYS A 77 -18.27 -17.14 -13.22
CA LYS A 77 -18.49 -17.54 -14.62
C LYS A 77 -19.50 -18.69 -14.73
N THR A 78 -19.47 -19.62 -13.79
CA THR A 78 -20.40 -20.76 -13.75
C THR A 78 -21.79 -20.32 -13.32
N ASN A 79 -21.88 -19.49 -12.27
CA ASN A 79 -23.16 -19.08 -11.68
C ASN A 79 -23.77 -17.82 -12.33
N LYS A 80 -23.07 -17.19 -13.29
CA LYS A 80 -23.45 -15.92 -13.95
C LYS A 80 -23.73 -14.76 -12.97
N GLN A 81 -23.22 -14.85 -11.75
CA GLN A 81 -23.33 -13.81 -10.73
C GLN A 81 -21.96 -13.16 -10.59
N ASN A 82 -21.77 -12.02 -11.26
CA ASN A 82 -20.57 -11.24 -11.04
C ASN A 82 -20.83 -10.30 -9.88
N GLU A 83 -19.97 -10.33 -8.87
CA GLU A 83 -19.92 -9.31 -7.84
C GLU A 83 -18.50 -8.74 -7.83
N VAL A 84 -18.35 -7.54 -8.39
CA VAL A 84 -17.06 -6.85 -8.49
C VAL A 84 -17.13 -5.53 -7.75
N LEU A 85 -16.25 -5.35 -6.77
CA LEU A 85 -16.06 -4.05 -6.13
C LEU A 85 -15.21 -3.19 -7.07
N TYR A 86 -15.57 -1.92 -7.23
CA TYR A 86 -14.78 -0.97 -8.02
C TYR A 86 -14.45 0.27 -7.19
N ILE A 87 -13.17 0.62 -7.13
CA ILE A 87 -12.65 1.69 -6.26
C ILE A 87 -11.83 2.65 -7.10
N ARG A 88 -12.19 3.95 -7.06
CA ARG A 88 -11.45 5.01 -7.72
C ARG A 88 -10.22 5.38 -6.89
N TYR A 89 -9.05 5.43 -7.52
CA TYR A 89 -7.79 5.77 -6.84
C TYR A 89 -7.05 6.96 -7.45
N ASP A 90 -7.42 7.34 -8.68
CA ASP A 90 -6.88 8.48 -9.41
C ASP A 90 -8.07 9.26 -9.95
N ASP A 91 -8.38 10.37 -9.30
CA ASP A 91 -9.53 11.21 -9.62
C ASP A 91 -9.36 11.93 -10.95
N ASP A 92 -8.14 12.38 -11.25
CA ASP A 92 -7.81 13.16 -12.44
C ASP A 92 -7.84 12.29 -13.70
N ASN A 93 -7.26 11.09 -13.62
CA ASN A 93 -7.19 10.17 -14.76
C ASN A 93 -8.34 9.15 -14.77
N MET A 94 -9.32 9.30 -13.85
CA MET A 94 -10.46 8.39 -13.66
C MET A 94 -10.06 6.91 -13.64
N LYS A 95 -9.04 6.57 -12.84
CA LYS A 95 -8.57 5.18 -12.77
C LYS A 95 -9.20 4.41 -11.62
N TYR A 96 -9.50 3.16 -11.91
CA TYR A 96 -10.21 2.25 -11.01
C TYR A 96 -9.44 0.96 -10.78
N VAL A 97 -9.55 0.45 -9.56
CA VAL A 97 -9.21 -0.92 -9.18
C VAL A 97 -10.50 -1.72 -9.10
N TYR A 98 -10.47 -2.94 -9.64
CA TYR A 98 -11.56 -3.89 -9.60
C TYR A 98 -11.16 -5.08 -8.75
N ILE A 99 -12.07 -5.55 -7.89
CA ILE A 99 -11.83 -6.66 -6.97
C ILE A 99 -13.01 -7.62 -7.07
N CYS A 100 -12.75 -8.87 -7.46
CA CYS A 100 -13.80 -9.89 -7.46
C CYS A 100 -14.10 -10.34 -6.03
N LYS A 101 -15.38 -10.39 -5.67
CA LYS A 101 -15.83 -10.83 -4.34
C LYS A 101 -15.71 -12.35 -4.13
N HIS A 102 -15.63 -13.13 -5.21
CA HIS A 102 -15.63 -14.60 -5.15
C HIS A 102 -14.24 -15.25 -5.18
N CYS A 103 -13.29 -14.66 -5.91
CA CYS A 103 -11.95 -15.25 -6.09
C CYS A 103 -10.81 -14.28 -5.76
N ASP A 104 -11.14 -13.12 -5.21
CA ASP A 104 -10.18 -12.12 -4.71
C ASP A 104 -9.21 -11.56 -5.76
N LYS A 105 -9.50 -11.82 -7.04
CA LYS A 105 -8.72 -11.29 -8.14
C LYS A 105 -8.83 -9.77 -8.13
N ILE A 106 -7.68 -9.10 -8.15
CA ILE A 106 -7.56 -7.65 -8.26
C ILE A 106 -7.00 -7.30 -9.63
N TRP A 107 -7.61 -6.35 -10.33
CA TRP A 107 -7.13 -5.88 -11.63
C TRP A 107 -7.44 -4.41 -11.90
N THR A 108 -6.80 -3.86 -12.93
CA THR A 108 -7.04 -2.53 -13.49
C THR A 108 -7.22 -2.67 -15.01
N LEU A 109 -8.02 -1.82 -15.65
CA LEU A 109 -8.20 -1.87 -17.11
C LEU A 109 -6.87 -1.77 -17.88
N ASP A 110 -5.92 -0.96 -17.39
CA ASP A 110 -4.58 -0.80 -17.99
C ASP A 110 -3.78 -2.13 -18.09
N LYS A 111 -4.14 -3.15 -17.30
CA LYS A 111 -3.40 -4.42 -17.17
C LYS A 111 -4.12 -5.63 -17.77
N LEU A 112 -5.26 -5.41 -18.42
CA LEU A 112 -6.03 -6.47 -19.10
C LEU A 112 -5.66 -6.59 -20.60
N LYS A 113 -4.60 -5.92 -21.04
CA LYS A 113 -4.07 -6.03 -22.41
C LYS A 113 -3.27 -7.31 -22.62
#